data_AF-T0Y4L2-F1
#
_entry.id   AF-T0Y4L2-F1
#
_cell.length_a   1.000
_cell.length_b   1.000
_cell.length_c   1.000
_cell.angle_alpha   90.00
_cell.angle_beta   90.00
_cell.angle_gamma   90.00
#
_symmetry.space_group_name_H-M   'P 1'
#
loop_
_entity.id
_entity.type
_entity.pdbx_description
1 polymer ?
#
loop_
_entity_poly.entity_id
_entity_poly.type
_entity_poly.pdbx_seq_one_letter_code
_entity_poly.pdbx_strand_id
1 'polypeptide(L)'
;ETLASATEALRRHIIPSILGRPAASPSEQSARWAWVRGHNMAKAAAEMALLDQAGHAAGLSLATILGGVKTRIPCGVSIGIQPSLEATLSAIEGYLAQGYQRIKLKCKPGYDLQLAKAVRERFPTTAVMMDANSAYTLADAERLRQLDEFDLMMIE
;
A
#
# COMPACT_ATOMS: atom_id res chain seq x y z
N GLU A 1 -3.93 -0.32 -13.95
CA GLU A 1 -3.89 -1.62 -14.67
C GLU A 1 -5.18 -2.38 -14.37
N THR A 2 -5.59 -3.29 -15.24
CA THR A 2 -6.73 -4.20 -15.00
C THR A 2 -6.26 -5.65 -15.01
N LEU A 3 -7.01 -6.56 -14.37
CA LEU A 3 -6.70 -7.99 -14.36
C LEU A 3 -6.49 -8.52 -15.79
N ALA A 4 -7.43 -8.26 -16.70
CA ALA A 4 -7.35 -8.72 -18.08
C ALA A 4 -6.08 -8.22 -18.80
N SER A 5 -5.75 -6.93 -18.67
CA SER A 5 -4.55 -6.36 -19.29
C SER A 5 -3.25 -6.91 -18.68
N ALA A 6 -3.23 -7.16 -17.37
CA ALA A 6 -2.08 -7.72 -16.68
C ALA A 6 -1.86 -9.19 -17.04
N THR A 7 -2.93 -9.99 -17.07
CA THR A 7 -2.89 -11.38 -17.51
C THR A 7 -2.39 -11.51 -18.96
N GLU A 8 -2.85 -10.63 -19.85
CA GLU A 8 -2.40 -10.68 -21.24
C GLU A 8 -0.93 -10.27 -21.39
N ALA A 9 -0.46 -9.25 -20.63
CA ALA A 9 0.94 -8.88 -20.60
C ALA A 9 1.84 -10.02 -20.07
N LEU A 10 1.39 -10.71 -19.02
CA LEU A 10 2.04 -11.91 -18.50
C LEU A 10 2.17 -12.98 -19.58
N ARG A 11 1.06 -13.35 -20.21
CA ARG A 11 0.98 -14.44 -21.18
C ARG A 11 1.74 -14.17 -22.47
N ARG A 12 1.66 -12.97 -23.02
CA ARG A 12 2.23 -12.64 -24.33
C ARG A 12 3.67 -12.17 -24.29
N HIS A 13 4.11 -11.56 -23.20
CA HIS A 13 5.38 -10.83 -23.18
C HIS A 13 6.31 -11.29 -22.06
N ILE A 14 5.81 -11.38 -20.82
CA ILE A 14 6.65 -11.60 -19.64
C ILE A 14 7.04 -13.08 -19.52
N ILE A 15 6.08 -13.99 -19.40
CA ILE A 15 6.34 -15.44 -19.23
C ILE A 15 7.16 -16.02 -20.39
N PRO A 16 6.85 -15.73 -21.68
CA PRO A 16 7.67 -16.23 -22.79
C PRO A 16 9.12 -15.73 -22.77
N SER A 17 9.42 -14.62 -22.08
CA SER A 17 10.79 -14.10 -21.98
C SER A 17 11.67 -14.87 -20.99
N ILE A 18 11.09 -15.67 -20.10
CA ILE A 18 11.82 -16.47 -19.09
C ILE A 18 11.64 -17.98 -19.25
N LEU A 19 10.52 -18.44 -19.81
CA LEU A 19 10.21 -19.87 -19.90
C LEU A 19 11.22 -20.61 -20.80
N GLY A 20 11.71 -21.76 -20.33
CA GLY A 20 12.67 -22.59 -21.07
C GLY A 20 14.08 -22.01 -21.19
N ARG A 21 14.38 -20.91 -20.49
CA ARG A 21 15.72 -20.33 -20.44
C ARG A 21 16.56 -20.94 -19.31
N PRO A 22 17.90 -20.85 -19.39
CA PRO A 22 18.78 -21.31 -18.33
C PRO A 22 18.45 -20.67 -16.97
N ALA A 23 18.72 -21.41 -15.90
CA ALA A 23 18.58 -20.92 -14.54
C ALA A 23 19.41 -19.64 -14.34
N ALA A 24 18.82 -18.65 -13.70
CA ALA A 24 19.42 -17.36 -13.41
C ALA A 24 18.78 -16.76 -12.14
N SER A 25 19.42 -15.75 -11.55
CA SER A 25 18.86 -15.05 -10.40
C SER A 25 17.53 -14.34 -10.76
N PRO A 26 16.65 -14.07 -9.78
CA PRO A 26 15.42 -13.31 -10.02
C PRO A 26 15.68 -11.99 -10.75
N SER A 27 16.72 -11.25 -10.36
CA SER A 27 17.10 -9.97 -10.99
C SER A 27 17.48 -10.13 -12.47
N GLU A 28 18.26 -11.14 -12.82
CA GLU A 28 18.66 -11.41 -14.21
C GLU A 28 17.47 -11.86 -15.07
N GLN A 29 16.54 -12.62 -14.49
CA GLN A 29 15.32 -13.01 -15.15
C GLN A 29 14.38 -11.81 -15.36
N SER A 30 14.21 -10.95 -14.35
CA SER A 30 13.42 -9.72 -14.45
C SER A 30 13.93 -8.77 -15.53
N ALA A 31 15.25 -8.71 -15.75
CA ALA A 31 15.84 -7.91 -16.83
C ALA A 31 15.37 -8.34 -18.24
N ARG A 32 14.92 -9.59 -18.42
CA ARG A 32 14.49 -10.12 -19.74
C ARG A 32 13.17 -9.52 -20.24
N TRP A 33 12.36 -8.94 -19.36
CA TRP A 33 11.14 -8.22 -19.71
C TRP A 33 11.23 -6.70 -19.47
N ALA A 34 12.44 -6.15 -19.28
CA ALA A 34 12.63 -4.71 -19.06
C ALA A 34 12.10 -3.84 -20.21
N TRP A 35 12.06 -4.38 -21.43
CA TRP A 35 11.55 -3.72 -22.63
C TRP A 35 10.01 -3.53 -22.64
N VAL A 36 9.27 -4.28 -21.82
CA VAL A 36 7.82 -4.13 -21.68
C VAL A 36 7.55 -2.79 -20.97
N ARG A 37 6.83 -1.85 -21.59
CA ARG A 37 6.55 -0.53 -20.98
C ARG A 37 5.33 -0.60 -20.07
N GLY A 38 5.38 0.03 -18.88
CA GLY A 38 4.28 -0.03 -17.90
C GLY A 38 4.08 -1.44 -17.35
N HIS A 39 2.81 -1.85 -17.16
CA HIS A 39 2.41 -3.17 -16.66
C HIS A 39 3.16 -3.58 -15.37
N ASN A 40 3.30 -2.64 -14.45
CA ASN A 40 4.12 -2.82 -13.25
C ASN A 40 3.52 -3.88 -12.32
N MET A 41 2.19 -3.99 -12.23
CA MET A 41 1.56 -5.05 -11.43
C MET A 41 1.79 -6.43 -12.05
N ALA A 42 1.71 -6.54 -13.38
CA ALA A 42 2.01 -7.79 -14.08
C ALA A 42 3.48 -8.23 -13.90
N LYS A 43 4.42 -7.29 -14.05
CA LYS A 43 5.85 -7.55 -13.82
C LYS A 43 6.12 -7.93 -12.37
N ALA A 44 5.54 -7.21 -11.41
CA ALA A 44 5.69 -7.52 -10.00
C ALA A 44 5.16 -8.92 -9.68
N ALA A 45 4.04 -9.35 -10.27
CA ALA A 45 3.52 -10.70 -10.09
C ALA A 45 4.53 -11.78 -10.55
N ALA A 46 5.15 -11.59 -11.73
CA ALA A 46 6.17 -12.51 -12.22
C ALA A 46 7.45 -12.48 -11.37
N GLU A 47 7.94 -11.29 -11.01
CA GLU A 47 9.12 -11.12 -10.18
C GLU A 47 8.95 -11.73 -8.78
N MET A 48 7.80 -11.51 -8.14
CA MET A 48 7.49 -12.11 -6.84
C MET A 48 7.46 -13.64 -6.91
N ALA A 49 6.96 -14.23 -8.00
CA ALA A 49 6.99 -15.68 -8.19
C ALA A 49 8.43 -16.21 -8.35
N LEU A 50 9.31 -15.46 -9.03
CA LEU A 50 10.73 -15.82 -9.12
C LEU A 50 11.45 -15.71 -7.78
N LEU A 51 11.14 -14.69 -6.99
CA LEU A 51 11.69 -14.51 -5.64
C LEU A 51 11.23 -15.63 -4.70
N ASP A 52 9.96 -16.02 -4.76
CA ASP A 52 9.42 -17.15 -3.98
C ASP A 52 10.09 -18.47 -4.37
N GLN A 53 10.22 -18.74 -5.68
CA GLN A 53 10.93 -19.91 -6.17
C GLN A 53 12.40 -19.92 -5.70
N ALA A 54 13.09 -18.79 -5.76
CA ALA A 54 14.48 -18.68 -5.30
C ALA A 54 14.61 -18.92 -3.79
N GLY A 55 13.65 -18.44 -2.99
CA GLY A 55 13.56 -18.71 -1.56
C GLY A 55 13.39 -20.19 -1.25
N HIS A 56 12.43 -20.83 -1.90
CA HIS A 56 12.22 -22.27 -1.76
C HIS A 56 13.45 -23.09 -2.19
N ALA A 57 14.10 -22.74 -3.30
CA ALA A 57 15.29 -23.43 -3.78
C ALA A 57 16.49 -23.28 -2.82
N ALA A 58 16.61 -22.13 -2.14
CA ALA A 58 17.68 -21.87 -1.18
C ALA A 58 17.35 -22.30 0.26
N GLY A 59 16.11 -22.72 0.54
CA GLY A 59 15.64 -22.96 1.91
C GLY A 59 15.60 -21.69 2.77
N LEU A 60 15.43 -20.52 2.14
CA LEU A 60 15.45 -19.21 2.79
C LEU A 60 14.07 -18.55 2.72
N SER A 61 13.74 -17.81 3.78
CA SER A 61 12.56 -16.94 3.74
C SER A 61 12.78 -15.76 2.78
N LEU A 62 11.70 -15.24 2.21
CA LEU A 62 11.76 -14.02 1.39
C LEU A 62 12.31 -12.82 2.20
N ALA A 63 11.98 -12.74 3.49
CA ALA A 63 12.53 -11.71 4.37
C ALA A 63 14.06 -11.79 4.40
N THR A 64 14.64 -12.99 4.52
CA THR A 64 16.09 -13.19 4.48
C THR A 64 16.71 -12.78 3.14
N ILE A 65 16.09 -13.17 2.02
CA ILE A 65 16.55 -12.78 0.68
C ILE A 65 16.59 -11.26 0.52
N LEU A 66 15.59 -10.56 1.05
CA LEU A 66 15.48 -9.11 0.97
C LEU A 66 16.27 -8.35 2.06
N GLY A 67 17.03 -9.05 2.91
CA GLY A 67 17.82 -8.44 4.00
C GLY A 67 17.01 -7.99 5.22
N GLY A 68 15.79 -8.52 5.39
CA GLY A 68 14.93 -8.28 6.53
C GLY A 68 15.53 -8.82 7.84
N VAL A 69 15.64 -7.94 8.83
CA VAL A 69 16.20 -8.26 10.17
C VAL A 69 15.15 -8.39 11.27
N LYS A 70 13.89 -8.04 10.97
CA LYS A 70 12.80 -8.02 11.95
C LYS A 70 11.98 -9.30 11.85
N THR A 71 11.64 -9.89 13.00
CA THR A 71 10.72 -11.03 13.09
C THR A 71 9.25 -10.59 13.22
N ARG A 72 9.01 -9.33 13.59
CA ARG A 72 7.68 -8.70 13.70
C ARG A 72 7.75 -7.25 13.27
N ILE A 73 6.67 -6.75 12.67
CA ILE A 73 6.53 -5.34 12.26
C ILE A 73 5.22 -4.76 12.80
N PRO A 74 5.19 -3.47 13.17
CA PRO A 74 3.94 -2.81 13.55
C PRO A 74 3.03 -2.70 12.33
N CYS A 75 1.75 -3.04 12.51
CA CYS A 75 0.75 -2.94 11.46
C CYS A 75 -0.25 -1.81 11.76
N GLY A 76 -0.70 -1.17 10.70
CA GLY A 76 -1.82 -0.23 10.74
C GLY A 76 -3.02 -0.76 9.96
N VAL A 77 -4.13 -0.05 10.05
CA VAL A 77 -5.36 -0.35 9.32
C VAL A 77 -5.78 0.84 8.47
N SER A 78 -6.41 0.58 7.32
CA SER A 78 -7.06 1.60 6.52
C SER A 78 -8.58 1.47 6.63
N ILE A 79 -9.23 2.58 7.01
CA ILE A 79 -10.68 2.66 7.19
C ILE A 79 -11.25 3.49 6.04
N GLY A 80 -12.20 2.90 5.31
CA GLY A 80 -12.95 3.59 4.27
C GLY A 80 -13.88 4.66 4.84
N ILE A 81 -14.44 5.51 3.97
CA ILE A 81 -15.44 6.50 4.38
C ILE A 81 -16.66 5.75 4.95
N GLN A 82 -17.01 6.04 6.20
CA GLN A 82 -18.16 5.45 6.86
C GLN A 82 -19.43 6.30 6.67
N PRO A 83 -20.63 5.73 6.95
CA PRO A 83 -21.88 6.48 6.85
C PRO A 83 -21.98 7.70 7.78
N SER A 84 -21.21 7.72 8.86
CA SER A 84 -21.19 8.82 9.82
C SER A 84 -19.82 8.97 10.49
N LEU A 85 -19.62 10.14 11.14
CA LEU A 85 -18.44 10.39 11.95
C LEU A 85 -18.34 9.45 13.14
N GLU A 86 -19.44 9.23 13.87
CA GLU A 86 -19.51 8.28 14.99
C GLU A 86 -19.16 6.85 14.56
N ALA A 87 -19.63 6.41 13.39
CA ALA A 87 -19.27 5.10 12.86
C ALA A 87 -17.76 4.99 12.58
N THR A 88 -17.12 6.08 12.13
CA THR A 88 -15.67 6.13 11.94
C THR A 88 -14.94 6.06 13.28
N LEU A 89 -15.34 6.85 14.27
CA LEU A 89 -14.72 6.86 15.60
C LEU A 89 -14.85 5.50 16.30
N SER A 90 -16.02 4.85 16.20
CA SER A 90 -16.24 3.50 16.73
C SER A 90 -15.37 2.45 16.03
N ALA A 91 -15.22 2.53 14.70
CA ALA A 91 -14.32 1.65 13.97
C ALA A 91 -12.86 1.83 14.41
N ILE A 92 -12.40 3.07 14.60
CA ILE A 92 -11.06 3.37 15.12
C ILE A 92 -10.85 2.71 16.48
N GLU A 93 -11.77 2.92 17.42
CA GLU A 93 -11.71 2.32 18.76
C GLU A 93 -11.62 0.79 18.69
N GLY A 94 -12.42 0.15 17.85
CA GLY A 94 -12.40 -1.30 17.63
C GLY A 94 -11.06 -1.81 17.09
N TYR A 95 -10.40 -1.07 16.20
CA TYR A 95 -9.08 -1.46 15.69
C TYR A 95 -7.95 -1.17 16.67
N LEU A 96 -8.02 -0.07 17.42
CA LEU A 96 -7.05 0.20 18.49
C LEU A 96 -7.12 -0.88 19.58
N ALA A 97 -8.33 -1.34 19.93
CA ALA A 97 -8.52 -2.47 20.86
C ALA A 97 -7.93 -3.79 20.35
N GLN A 98 -7.82 -3.97 19.02
CA GLN A 98 -7.13 -5.11 18.40
C GLN A 98 -5.59 -4.95 18.35
N GLY A 99 -5.06 -3.81 18.78
CA GLY A 99 -3.61 -3.55 18.83
C GLY A 99 -3.01 -2.96 17.55
N TYR A 100 -3.83 -2.45 16.62
CA TYR A 100 -3.31 -1.69 15.48
C TYR A 100 -2.62 -0.41 15.96
N GLN A 101 -1.41 -0.17 15.44
CA GLN A 101 -0.56 0.92 15.93
C GLN A 101 -0.69 2.21 15.12
N ARG A 102 -1.41 2.17 14.00
CA ARG A 102 -1.63 3.31 13.10
C ARG A 102 -2.98 3.19 12.40
N ILE A 103 -3.67 4.31 12.26
CA ILE A 103 -4.94 4.41 11.54
C ILE A 103 -4.75 5.26 10.29
N LYS A 104 -5.24 4.77 9.14
CA LYS A 104 -5.29 5.51 7.88
C LYS A 104 -6.75 5.72 7.49
N LEU A 105 -7.20 6.97 7.40
CA LEU A 105 -8.59 7.32 7.13
C LEU A 105 -8.77 7.81 5.70
N LYS A 106 -9.68 7.21 4.94
CA LYS A 106 -10.08 7.76 3.63
C LYS A 106 -10.82 9.08 3.85
N CYS A 107 -10.42 10.11 3.12
CA CYS A 107 -11.04 11.43 3.14
C CYS A 107 -11.40 11.89 1.72
N LYS A 108 -12.17 12.95 1.63
CA LYS A 108 -12.54 13.61 0.37
C LYS A 108 -12.91 15.07 0.64
N PRO A 109 -12.96 15.94 -0.39
CA PRO A 109 -13.43 17.30 -0.22
C PRO A 109 -14.78 17.36 0.53
N GLY A 110 -14.84 18.16 1.60
CA GLY A 110 -16.01 18.27 2.48
C GLY A 110 -16.09 17.22 3.59
N TYR A 111 -15.25 16.18 3.55
CA TYR A 111 -15.14 15.14 4.58
C TYR A 111 -13.67 14.87 4.92
N ASP A 112 -13.03 15.90 5.46
CA ASP A 112 -11.60 15.94 5.78
C ASP A 112 -11.37 16.63 7.14
N LEU A 113 -11.58 17.95 7.24
CA LEU A 113 -11.33 18.77 8.44
C LEU A 113 -12.18 18.33 9.63
N GLN A 114 -13.48 18.10 9.41
CA GLN A 114 -14.36 17.63 10.49
C GLN A 114 -13.96 16.24 11.00
N LEU A 115 -13.44 15.40 10.10
CA LEU A 115 -12.97 14.06 10.44
C LEU A 115 -11.67 14.15 11.24
N ALA A 116 -10.68 14.90 10.74
CA ALA A 116 -9.40 15.09 11.38
C ALA A 116 -9.55 15.69 12.78
N LYS A 117 -10.39 16.71 12.92
CA LYS A 117 -10.71 17.34 14.21
C LYS A 117 -11.27 16.35 15.21
N ALA A 118 -12.35 15.65 14.86
CA ALA A 118 -13.00 14.74 15.80
C ALA A 118 -12.11 13.55 16.17
N VAL A 119 -11.31 13.06 15.22
CA VAL A 119 -10.35 11.98 15.47
C VAL A 119 -9.25 12.46 16.42
N ARG A 120 -8.69 13.65 16.21
CA ARG A 120 -7.66 14.20 17.10
C ARG A 120 -8.20 14.51 18.50
N GLU A 121 -9.43 15.01 18.61
CA GLU A 121 -10.08 15.24 19.90
C GLU A 121 -10.31 13.93 20.68
N ARG A 122 -10.75 12.86 20.01
CA ARG A 122 -11.05 11.56 20.64
C ARG A 122 -9.79 10.73 20.90
N PHE A 123 -8.80 10.82 20.01
CA PHE A 123 -7.60 9.99 20.00
C PHE A 123 -6.33 10.85 19.92
N PRO A 124 -6.03 11.64 20.96
CA PRO A 124 -5.05 12.72 20.90
C PRO A 124 -3.61 12.29 20.63
N THR A 125 -3.27 11.03 20.89
CA THR A 125 -1.91 10.49 20.72
C THR A 125 -1.82 9.42 19.63
N THR A 126 -2.93 9.06 18.99
CA THR A 126 -2.93 8.01 17.97
C THR A 126 -2.22 8.50 16.71
N ALA A 127 -1.40 7.62 16.14
CA ALA A 127 -0.74 7.82 14.86
C ALA A 127 -1.79 7.73 13.73
N VAL A 128 -2.17 8.88 13.18
CA VAL A 128 -3.22 8.99 12.15
C VAL A 128 -2.64 9.50 10.83
N MET A 129 -3.06 8.88 9.73
CA MET A 129 -2.84 9.31 8.37
C MET A 129 -4.19 9.58 7.69
N MET A 130 -4.21 10.48 6.72
CA MET A 130 -5.36 10.67 5.85
C MET A 130 -5.00 10.29 4.42
N ASP A 131 -5.91 9.62 3.74
CA ASP A 131 -5.78 9.18 2.36
C ASP A 131 -6.83 9.88 1.52
N ALA A 132 -6.33 10.86 0.76
CA ALA A 132 -7.09 11.70 -0.13
C ALA A 132 -7.45 10.98 -1.44
N ASN A 133 -6.78 9.87 -1.75
CA ASN A 133 -7.03 9.03 -2.92
C ASN A 133 -7.13 9.85 -4.22
N SER A 134 -6.24 10.85 -4.37
CA SER A 134 -6.19 11.77 -5.51
C SER A 134 -7.46 12.62 -5.73
N ALA A 135 -8.25 12.87 -4.68
CA ALA A 135 -9.52 13.60 -4.78
C ALA A 135 -9.41 15.14 -4.81
N TYR A 136 -8.21 15.69 -4.64
CA TYR A 136 -7.98 17.15 -4.53
C TYR A 136 -7.13 17.67 -5.67
N THR A 137 -7.14 18.99 -5.82
CA THR A 137 -6.33 19.75 -6.77
C THR A 137 -5.53 20.83 -6.05
N LEU A 138 -4.67 21.56 -6.77
CA LEU A 138 -3.95 22.71 -6.19
C LEU A 138 -4.88 23.83 -5.69
N ALA A 139 -6.12 23.90 -6.18
CA ALA A 139 -7.10 24.86 -5.67
C ALA A 139 -7.50 24.56 -4.21
N ASP A 140 -7.29 23.33 -3.74
CA ASP A 140 -7.63 22.89 -2.39
C ASP A 140 -6.46 23.05 -1.40
N ALA A 141 -5.34 23.64 -1.82
CA ALA A 141 -4.12 23.73 -1.00
C ALA A 141 -4.37 24.39 0.37
N GLU A 142 -5.10 25.50 0.42
CA GLU A 142 -5.44 26.18 1.68
C GLU A 142 -6.37 25.36 2.59
N ARG A 143 -7.19 24.47 2.00
CA ARG A 143 -8.01 23.54 2.75
C ARG A 143 -7.15 22.42 3.34
N LEU A 144 -6.22 21.87 2.57
CA LEU A 144 -5.31 20.82 3.03
C LEU A 144 -4.35 21.36 4.11
N ARG A 145 -3.90 22.61 4.00
CA ARG A 145 -3.05 23.27 5.02
C ARG A 145 -3.72 23.36 6.38
N GLN A 146 -5.05 23.46 6.45
CA GLN A 146 -5.77 23.45 7.73
C GLN A 146 -5.67 22.08 8.44
N LEU A 147 -5.28 21.00 7.74
CA LEU A 147 -5.07 19.71 8.37
C LEU A 147 -3.77 19.65 9.21
N ASP A 148 -2.85 20.61 9.04
CA ASP A 148 -1.60 20.71 9.80
C ASP A 148 -1.87 20.88 11.31
N GLU A 149 -3.04 21.41 11.69
CA GLU A 149 -3.46 21.57 13.09
C GLU A 149 -3.69 20.23 13.81
N PHE A 150 -3.84 19.12 13.07
CA PHE A 150 -4.25 17.82 13.64
C PHE A 150 -3.12 16.81 13.77
N ASP A 151 -1.85 17.23 13.66
CA ASP A 151 -0.66 16.38 13.87
C ASP A 151 -0.73 15.04 13.11
N LEU A 152 -1.16 15.10 11.85
CA LEU A 152 -1.24 13.92 11.00
C LEU A 152 0.17 13.47 10.61
N MET A 153 0.40 12.16 10.57
CA MET A 153 1.69 11.62 10.11
C MET A 153 1.99 11.98 8.66
N MET A 154 0.95 11.96 7.81
CA MET A 154 0.97 12.43 6.42
C MET A 154 -0.44 12.51 5.84
N ILE A 155 -0.53 13.18 4.69
CA ILE A 155 -1.65 13.11 3.76
C ILE A 155 -1.15 12.36 2.51
N GLU A 156 -1.81 11.24 2.17
CA GLU A 156 -1.52 10.37 1.02
C GLU A 156 -2.45 10.63 -0.16
#